data_AF-A0A8S2XMF3-F1
#
_entry.id   AF-A0A8S2XMF3-F1
#
_cell.length_a   1.000
_cell.length_b   1.000
_cell.length_c   1.000
_cell.angle_alpha   90.00
_cell.angle_beta   90.00
_cell.angle_gamma   90.00
#
_symmetry.space_group_name_H-M   'P 1'
#
loop_
_entity.id
_entity.type
_entity.pdbx_description
1 polymer ?
#
loop_
_entity_poly.entity_id
_entity_poly.type
_entity_poly.pdbx_seq_one_letter_code
_entity_poly.pdbx_strand_id
1 'polypeptide(L)'
;LRTITIDFELGVSNVFTKHYPSVIVRGYLFHFGQSLFRKSFAALSLLPLNHILQGLQCLTSTRPEYPNIQGFLDYYHNTYGPFSKFPPHMYNLYRNITPRTINYLEGRHSRMKKHEQALESIARIRDDMGAPTPKHRKNKVVTDECLMKLWKRYDNGRIDITSFLNAAGLRYFQRPSRS
;
A
#
# COMPACT_ATOMS: atom_id res chain seq x y z
N LEU A 1 10.02 1.92 36.64
CA LEU A 1 9.69 2.17 35.23
C LEU A 1 8.22 1.82 35.00
N ARG A 2 7.38 2.79 34.64
CA ARG A 2 5.96 2.54 34.32
C ARG A 2 5.86 2.27 32.82
N THR A 3 5.37 1.09 32.46
CA THR A 3 5.11 0.71 31.07
C THR A 3 3.61 0.73 30.85
N ILE A 4 3.16 1.33 29.76
CA ILE A 4 1.76 1.24 29.31
C ILE A 4 1.71 0.53 27.96
N THR A 5 0.63 -0.20 27.75
CA THR A 5 0.36 -0.86 26.48
C THR A 5 -0.85 -0.19 25.85
N ILE A 6 -0.71 0.25 24.60
CA ILE A 6 -1.76 0.97 23.87
C ILE A 6 -1.99 0.34 22.49
N ASP A 7 -3.14 0.66 21.92
CA ASP A 7 -3.46 0.37 20.52
C ASP A 7 -2.57 1.24 19.61
N PHE A 8 -2.43 0.84 18.34
CA PHE A 8 -1.62 1.56 17.35
C PHE A 8 -2.30 2.84 16.84
N GLU A 9 -2.80 3.66 17.74
CA GLU A 9 -3.39 4.97 17.47
C GLU A 9 -2.36 6.08 17.66
N LEU A 10 -2.04 6.78 16.56
CA LEU A 10 -1.02 7.83 16.56
C LEU A 10 -1.35 8.97 17.54
N GLY A 11 -2.63 9.32 17.67
CA GLY A 11 -3.07 10.37 18.61
C GLY A 11 -2.74 10.02 20.05
N VAL A 12 -3.10 8.81 20.47
CA VAL A 12 -2.84 8.30 21.83
C VAL A 12 -1.33 8.21 22.09
N SER A 13 -0.57 7.65 21.14
CA SER A 13 0.90 7.58 21.25
C SER A 13 1.52 8.96 21.41
N ASN A 14 1.10 9.95 20.60
CA ASN A 14 1.64 11.30 20.66
C ASN A 14 1.35 11.99 22.00
N VAL A 15 0.14 11.78 22.56
CA VAL A 15 -0.23 12.33 23.86
C VAL A 15 0.66 11.77 24.97
N PHE A 16 0.87 10.45 25.00
CA PHE A 16 1.72 9.84 26.02
C PHE A 16 3.20 10.21 25.87
N THR A 17 3.73 10.22 24.65
CA THR A 17 5.11 10.64 24.40
C THR A 17 5.34 12.10 24.76
N LYS A 18 4.34 12.97 24.55
CA LYS A 18 4.44 14.42 24.84
C LYS A 18 4.27 14.75 26.32
N HIS A 19 3.27 14.17 26.98
CA HIS A 19 2.89 14.55 28.35
C HIS A 19 3.48 13.65 29.44
N TYR A 20 3.90 12.43 29.08
CA TYR A 20 4.45 11.46 30.02
C TYR A 20 5.76 10.83 29.51
N PRO A 21 6.82 11.62 29.30
CA PRO A 21 8.06 11.16 28.67
C PRO A 21 8.80 10.09 29.48
N SER A 22 8.52 9.96 30.77
CA SER A 22 9.09 8.93 31.65
C SER A 22 8.36 7.57 31.56
N VAL A 23 7.25 7.49 30.84
CA VAL A 23 6.48 6.27 30.61
C VAL A 23 6.95 5.60 29.32
N ILE A 24 7.23 4.30 29.39
CA ILE A 24 7.52 3.50 28.19
C ILE A 24 6.19 3.09 27.56
N VAL A 25 5.93 3.56 26.34
CA VAL A 25 4.77 3.19 25.54
C VAL A 25 5.11 1.96 24.71
N ARG A 26 4.34 0.88 24.84
CA ARG A 26 4.45 -0.32 24.01
C ARG A 26 3.15 -0.56 23.24
N GLY A 27 3.25 -1.09 22.02
CA GLY A 27 2.08 -1.50 21.24
C GLY A 27 1.53 -2.84 21.70
N TYR A 28 0.21 -3.01 21.66
CA TYR A 28 -0.42 -4.28 21.98
C TYR A 28 -0.20 -5.32 20.86
N LEU A 29 0.48 -6.43 21.19
CA LEU A 29 0.90 -7.45 20.22
C LEU A 29 -0.27 -8.04 19.41
N PHE A 30 -1.44 -8.18 20.03
CA PHE A 30 -2.62 -8.70 19.37
C PHE A 30 -3.15 -7.79 18.26
N HIS A 31 -3.26 -6.48 18.52
CA HIS A 31 -3.65 -5.51 17.48
C HIS A 31 -2.61 -5.39 16.38
N PHE A 32 -1.32 -5.59 16.71
CA PHE A 32 -0.27 -5.72 15.72
C PHE A 32 -0.53 -6.92 14.79
N GLY A 33 -0.78 -8.11 15.36
CA GLY A 33 -1.10 -9.31 14.60
C GLY A 33 -2.34 -9.17 13.71
N GLN A 34 -3.41 -8.56 14.23
CA GLN A 34 -4.62 -8.25 13.45
C GLN A 34 -4.32 -7.34 12.24
N SER A 35 -3.49 -6.31 12.43
CA SER A 35 -3.08 -5.40 11.35
C SER A 35 -2.28 -6.14 10.27
N LEU A 36 -1.33 -7.00 10.68
CA LEU A 36 -0.55 -7.81 9.75
C LEU A 36 -1.44 -8.77 8.95
N PHE A 37 -2.37 -9.44 9.62
CA PHE A 37 -3.31 -10.36 8.97
C PHE A 37 -4.14 -9.67 7.88
N ARG A 38 -4.69 -8.48 8.17
CA ARG A 38 -5.45 -7.69 7.18
C ARG A 38 -4.59 -7.25 5.99
N LYS A 39 -3.30 -6.95 6.20
CA LYS A 39 -2.37 -6.63 5.10
C LYS A 39 -2.11 -7.82 4.19
N SER A 40 -2.09 -9.04 4.74
CA SER A 40 -1.96 -10.25 3.92
C SER A 40 -3.17 -10.45 2.99
N PHE A 41 -4.38 -10.05 3.38
CA PHE A 41 -5.53 -10.04 2.47
C PHE A 41 -5.35 -9.04 1.33
N ALA A 42 -4.83 -7.84 1.59
CA ALA A 42 -4.53 -6.87 0.54
C ALA A 42 -3.46 -7.40 -0.45
N ALA A 43 -2.52 -8.22 0.03
CA ALA A 43 -1.50 -8.86 -0.80
C ALA A 43 -2.06 -9.91 -1.78
N LEU A 44 -3.30 -10.40 -1.61
CA LEU A 44 -3.95 -11.28 -2.59
C LEU A 44 -4.04 -10.64 -3.98
N SER A 45 -4.20 -9.31 -4.04
CA SER A 45 -4.17 -8.55 -5.30
C SER A 45 -2.86 -8.72 -6.08
N LEU A 46 -1.77 -9.11 -5.42
CA LEU A 46 -0.44 -9.24 -6.01
C LEU A 46 -0.09 -10.68 -6.42
N LEU A 47 -0.99 -11.64 -6.23
CA LEU A 47 -0.83 -13.03 -6.70
C LEU A 47 -1.32 -13.19 -8.14
N PRO A 48 -0.80 -14.17 -8.90
CA PRO A 48 -1.45 -14.60 -10.14
C PRO A 48 -2.94 -14.84 -9.91
N LEU A 49 -3.77 -14.41 -10.87
CA LEU A 49 -5.23 -14.44 -10.74
C LEU A 49 -5.74 -15.84 -10.39
N ASN A 50 -5.16 -16.88 -10.99
CA ASN A 50 -5.48 -18.29 -10.75
C ASN A 50 -5.03 -18.79 -9.36
N HIS A 51 -4.15 -18.08 -8.66
CA HIS A 51 -3.67 -18.45 -7.32
C HIS A 51 -4.39 -17.70 -6.19
N ILE A 52 -5.27 -16.73 -6.49
CA ILE A 52 -5.98 -15.95 -5.47
C ILE A 52 -6.85 -16.85 -4.59
N LEU A 53 -7.55 -17.83 -5.16
CA LEU A 53 -8.40 -18.73 -4.38
C LEU A 53 -7.58 -19.57 -3.39
N GLN A 54 -6.46 -20.11 -3.85
CA GLN A 54 -5.51 -20.84 -2.99
C GLN A 54 -4.96 -19.94 -1.89
N GLY A 55 -4.59 -18.69 -2.22
CA GLY A 55 -4.11 -17.72 -1.24
C GLY A 55 -5.15 -17.39 -0.18
N LEU A 56 -6.42 -17.23 -0.58
CA LEU A 56 -7.52 -16.99 0.33
C LEU A 56 -7.75 -18.18 1.27
N GLN A 57 -7.68 -19.40 0.75
CA GLN A 57 -7.74 -20.63 1.57
C GLN A 57 -6.61 -20.65 2.60
N CYS A 58 -5.36 -20.42 2.18
CA CYS A 58 -4.22 -20.35 3.09
C CYS A 58 -4.45 -19.35 4.23
N LEU A 59 -4.83 -18.11 3.91
CA LEU A 59 -5.06 -17.08 4.94
C LEU A 59 -6.22 -17.41 5.87
N THR A 60 -7.29 -18.03 5.35
CA THR A 60 -8.44 -18.42 6.17
C THR A 60 -8.09 -19.57 7.11
N SER A 61 -7.28 -20.53 6.65
CA SER A 61 -6.80 -21.66 7.47
C SER A 61 -5.82 -21.23 8.55
N THR A 62 -5.03 -20.18 8.33
CA THR A 62 -4.07 -19.64 9.31
C THR A 62 -4.62 -18.41 10.06
N ARG A 63 -5.94 -18.22 10.09
CA ARG A 63 -6.55 -17.05 10.70
C ARG A 63 -6.27 -17.00 12.20
N PRO A 64 -5.97 -15.82 12.78
CA PRO A 64 -5.88 -15.70 14.22
C PRO A 64 -7.28 -15.70 14.83
N GLU A 65 -7.40 -16.24 16.04
CA GLU A 65 -8.65 -16.19 16.79
C GLU A 65 -8.79 -14.85 17.52
N TYR A 66 -9.82 -14.09 17.16
CA TYR A 66 -10.17 -12.86 17.86
C TYR A 66 -11.63 -12.44 17.63
N PRO A 67 -12.22 -11.66 18.55
CA PRO A 67 -13.57 -11.14 18.38
C PRO A 67 -13.71 -10.38 17.05
N ASN A 68 -14.76 -10.69 16.28
CA ASN A 68 -15.07 -10.09 14.97
C ASN A 68 -14.20 -10.54 13.78
N ILE A 69 -13.35 -11.57 13.92
CA ILE A 69 -12.65 -12.15 12.75
C ILE A 69 -13.65 -12.62 11.67
N GLN A 70 -14.74 -13.27 12.09
CA GLN A 70 -15.74 -13.78 11.15
C GLN A 70 -16.42 -12.65 10.38
N GLY A 71 -16.82 -11.56 11.05
CA GLY A 71 -17.40 -10.39 10.38
C GLY A 71 -16.45 -9.74 9.36
N PHE A 72 -15.14 -9.74 9.63
CA PHE A 72 -14.14 -9.32 8.63
C PHE A 72 -14.10 -10.26 7.41
N LEU A 73 -14.10 -11.58 7.64
CA LEU A 73 -14.10 -12.57 6.57
C LEU A 73 -15.36 -12.50 5.72
N ASP A 74 -16.52 -12.33 6.34
CA ASP A 74 -17.81 -12.17 5.66
C ASP A 74 -17.83 -10.90 4.82
N TYR A 75 -17.37 -9.77 5.38
CA TYR A 75 -17.19 -8.52 4.62
C TYR A 75 -16.27 -8.72 3.42
N TYR A 76 -15.11 -9.36 3.62
CA TYR A 76 -14.16 -9.59 2.55
C TYR A 76 -14.76 -10.48 1.47
N HIS A 77 -15.41 -11.58 1.84
CA HIS A 77 -16.03 -12.52 0.91
C HIS A 77 -17.10 -11.82 0.06
N ASN A 78 -17.98 -11.05 0.68
CA ASN A 78 -19.08 -10.35 0.01
C ASN A 78 -18.61 -9.15 -0.85
N THR A 79 -17.46 -8.56 -0.51
CA THR A 79 -16.96 -7.35 -1.19
C THR A 79 -15.90 -7.66 -2.24
N TYR A 80 -14.98 -8.59 -1.96
CA TYR A 80 -13.78 -8.88 -2.76
C TYR A 80 -13.58 -10.37 -3.12
N GLY A 81 -14.46 -11.27 -2.66
CA GLY A 81 -14.42 -12.70 -2.99
C GLY A 81 -14.65 -13.00 -4.49
N PRO A 82 -14.48 -14.26 -4.93
CA PRO A 82 -14.65 -14.67 -6.33
C PRO A 82 -16.00 -14.30 -6.95
N PHE A 83 -17.07 -14.33 -6.15
CA PHE A 83 -18.45 -14.04 -6.57
C PHE A 83 -19.00 -12.76 -5.91
N SER A 84 -18.13 -11.79 -5.66
CA SER A 84 -18.44 -10.59 -4.88
C SER A 84 -18.80 -9.38 -5.73
N LYS A 85 -19.07 -8.25 -5.08
CA LYS A 85 -19.26 -6.93 -5.73
C LYS A 85 -18.04 -6.49 -6.55
N PHE A 86 -16.83 -6.79 -6.08
CA PHE A 86 -15.58 -6.45 -6.75
C PHE A 86 -14.75 -7.73 -6.92
N PRO A 87 -15.03 -8.55 -7.93
CA PRO A 87 -14.35 -9.82 -8.15
C PRO A 87 -12.84 -9.67 -8.43
N PRO A 88 -12.03 -10.73 -8.24
CA PRO A 88 -10.56 -10.69 -8.33
C PRO A 88 -9.97 -10.05 -9.59
N HIS A 89 -10.59 -10.24 -10.76
CA HIS A 89 -10.09 -9.67 -12.00
C HIS A 89 -10.15 -8.12 -12.03
N MET A 90 -10.97 -7.49 -11.18
CA MET A 90 -11.05 -6.03 -11.07
C MET A 90 -9.92 -5.42 -10.24
N TYR A 91 -9.43 -6.14 -9.24
CA TYR A 91 -8.41 -5.63 -8.30
C TYR A 91 -7.07 -6.37 -8.42
N ASN A 92 -6.92 -7.32 -9.34
CA ASN A 92 -5.65 -8.02 -9.55
C ASN A 92 -4.61 -7.06 -10.15
N LEU A 93 -3.47 -6.98 -9.47
CA LEU A 93 -2.33 -6.13 -9.81
C LEU A 93 -1.08 -6.97 -10.07
N TYR A 94 -1.21 -8.28 -10.27
CA TYR A 94 -0.07 -9.15 -10.55
C TYR A 94 0.62 -8.73 -11.84
N ARG A 95 1.92 -8.49 -11.76
CA ARG A 95 2.76 -7.90 -12.83
C ARG A 95 2.26 -6.56 -13.37
N ASN A 96 1.28 -5.95 -12.70
CA ASN A 96 0.81 -4.63 -13.05
C ASN A 96 1.50 -3.56 -12.19
N ILE A 97 2.36 -2.79 -12.82
CA ILE A 97 3.12 -1.70 -12.21
C ILE A 97 2.53 -0.34 -12.63
N THR A 98 1.35 -0.32 -13.27
CA THR A 98 0.66 0.94 -13.54
C THR A 98 0.45 1.68 -12.22
N PRO A 99 0.45 3.02 -12.23
CA PRO A 99 0.34 3.79 -11.00
C PRO A 99 -0.92 3.43 -10.21
N ARG A 100 -0.71 2.84 -9.02
CA ARG A 100 -1.72 2.09 -8.26
C ARG A 100 -2.53 2.93 -7.28
N THR A 101 -2.35 4.25 -7.29
CA THR A 101 -3.05 5.17 -6.40
C THR A 101 -3.56 6.38 -7.18
N ILE A 102 -4.72 6.87 -6.77
CA ILE A 102 -5.29 8.14 -7.22
C ILE A 102 -4.27 9.28 -7.02
N ASN A 103 -3.38 9.20 -6.03
CA ASN A 103 -2.27 10.14 -5.84
C ASN A 103 -1.36 10.31 -7.08
N TYR A 104 -1.22 9.30 -7.93
CA TYR A 104 -0.51 9.46 -9.20
C TYR A 104 -1.33 10.24 -10.22
N LEU A 105 -2.65 9.99 -10.31
CA LEU A 105 -3.57 10.78 -11.11
C LEU A 105 -3.62 12.23 -10.60
N GLU A 106 -3.83 12.43 -9.30
CA GLU A 106 -3.78 13.74 -8.61
C GLU A 106 -2.43 14.42 -8.82
N GLY A 107 -1.33 13.69 -8.68
CA GLY A 107 0.02 14.19 -8.94
C GLY A 107 0.22 14.57 -10.41
N ARG A 108 -0.35 13.82 -11.35
CA ARG A 108 -0.35 14.15 -12.78
C ARG A 108 -1.21 15.39 -13.05
N HIS A 109 -2.40 15.48 -12.48
CA HIS A 109 -3.28 16.65 -12.60
C HIS A 109 -2.63 17.90 -11.99
N SER A 110 -2.01 17.79 -10.82
CA SER A 110 -1.25 18.87 -10.19
C SER A 110 -0.08 19.31 -11.07
N ARG A 111 0.65 18.36 -11.69
CA ARG A 111 1.74 18.66 -12.62
C ARG A 111 1.25 19.28 -13.93
N MET A 112 0.09 18.87 -14.44
CA MET A 112 -0.54 19.48 -15.62
C MET A 112 -0.98 20.91 -15.31
N LYS A 113 -1.61 21.17 -14.15
CA LYS A 113 -1.94 22.53 -13.71
C LYS A 113 -0.71 23.41 -13.58
N LYS A 114 0.38 22.90 -12.99
CA LYS A 114 1.67 23.62 -12.92
C LYS A 114 2.29 23.85 -14.30
N HIS A 115 2.14 22.88 -15.22
CA HIS A 115 2.63 23.01 -16.58
C HIS A 115 1.82 24.05 -17.37
N GLU A 116 0.50 24.07 -17.22
CA GLU A 116 -0.40 25.06 -17.80
C GLU A 116 -0.07 26.47 -17.28
N GLN A 117 0.09 26.64 -15.98
CA GLN A 117 0.56 27.89 -15.38
C GLN A 117 1.95 28.30 -15.88
N ALA A 118 2.87 27.34 -16.04
CA ALA A 118 4.20 27.61 -16.59
C ALA A 118 4.13 27.98 -18.08
N LEU A 119 3.24 27.37 -18.87
CA LEU A 119 3.02 27.71 -20.27
C LEU A 119 2.39 29.10 -20.42
N GLU A 120 1.44 29.47 -19.57
CA GLU A 120 0.89 30.83 -19.51
C GLU A 120 1.98 31.85 -19.13
N SER A 121 2.83 31.51 -18.17
CA SER A 121 3.96 32.35 -17.76
C SER A 121 5.01 32.48 -18.86
N ILE A 122 5.30 31.39 -19.58
CA ILE A 122 6.21 31.36 -20.73
C ILE A 122 5.60 32.12 -21.91
N ALA A 123 4.29 32.03 -22.16
CA ALA A 123 3.62 32.81 -23.20
C ALA A 123 3.76 34.31 -22.93
N ARG A 124 3.53 34.74 -21.68
CA ARG A 124 3.77 36.12 -21.24
C ARG A 124 5.23 36.56 -21.44
N ILE A 125 6.20 35.74 -21.03
CA ILE A 125 7.63 36.03 -21.20
C ILE A 125 8.06 35.98 -22.69
N ARG A 126 7.42 35.15 -23.51
CA ARG A 126 7.69 35.02 -24.95
C ARG A 126 7.22 36.26 -25.70
N ASP A 127 6.05 36.77 -25.33
CA ASP A 127 5.53 38.04 -25.86
C ASP A 127 6.45 39.21 -25.49
N ASP A 128 7.16 39.13 -24.37
CA ASP A 128 8.10 40.16 -23.91
C ASP A 128 9.55 40.03 -24.46
N MET A 129 10.07 38.83 -24.80
CA MET A 129 11.52 38.66 -25.02
C MET A 129 12.00 37.71 -26.16
N GLY A 130 11.14 37.07 -26.93
CA GLY A 130 11.57 36.33 -28.15
C GLY A 130 12.63 35.21 -27.95
N ALA A 131 12.62 34.49 -26.82
CA ALA A 131 13.64 33.48 -26.46
C ALA A 131 13.24 32.01 -26.78
N PRO A 132 14.20 31.09 -26.99
CA PRO A 132 13.94 29.72 -27.47
C PRO A 132 13.57 28.71 -26.36
N THR A 133 12.90 27.62 -26.77
CA THR A 133 12.20 26.66 -25.90
C THR A 133 13.12 25.77 -25.04
N PRO A 134 12.83 25.52 -23.75
CA PRO A 134 13.65 24.66 -22.89
C PRO A 134 13.52 23.17 -23.23
N LYS A 135 14.62 22.42 -23.13
CA LYS A 135 14.66 20.96 -23.38
C LYS A 135 13.97 20.18 -22.25
N HIS A 136 13.13 19.23 -22.64
CA HIS A 136 12.37 18.36 -21.73
C HIS A 136 13.28 17.35 -21.01
N ARG A 137 13.30 17.37 -19.67
CA ARG A 137 13.91 16.30 -18.86
C ARG A 137 12.96 15.12 -18.73
N LYS A 138 13.44 13.89 -18.97
CA LYS A 138 12.67 12.65 -18.73
C LYS A 138 12.60 12.40 -17.23
N ASN A 139 11.39 12.33 -16.68
CA ASN A 139 11.20 11.98 -15.27
C ASN A 139 11.22 10.46 -15.09
N LYS A 140 12.10 10.00 -14.18
CA LYS A 140 12.27 8.60 -13.78
C LYS A 140 11.02 8.16 -13.01
N VAL A 141 10.29 7.16 -13.52
CA VAL A 141 9.22 6.50 -12.77
C VAL A 141 9.89 5.69 -11.66
N VAL A 142 9.44 5.88 -10.42
CA VAL A 142 9.88 5.06 -9.27
C VAL A 142 9.49 3.62 -9.57
N THR A 143 10.48 2.78 -9.85
CA THR A 143 10.28 1.36 -10.11
C THR A 143 10.09 0.64 -8.78
N ASP A 144 8.98 -0.10 -8.63
CA ASP A 144 8.71 -1.02 -7.51
C ASP A 144 9.65 -2.26 -7.58
N GLU A 145 10.96 -2.02 -7.51
CA GLU A 145 12.01 -3.02 -7.70
C GLU A 145 11.91 -4.16 -6.67
N CYS A 146 11.52 -3.82 -5.44
CA CYS A 146 11.27 -4.80 -4.38
C CYS A 146 10.14 -5.77 -4.74
N LEU A 147 9.05 -5.28 -5.33
CA LEU A 147 7.93 -6.13 -5.71
C LEU A 147 8.27 -6.98 -6.95
N MET A 148 9.00 -6.42 -7.91
CA MET A 148 9.53 -7.18 -9.05
C MET A 148 10.43 -8.34 -8.61
N LYS A 149 11.34 -8.09 -7.66
CA LYS A 149 12.18 -9.13 -7.06
C LYS A 149 11.35 -10.19 -6.34
N LEU A 150 10.26 -9.80 -5.68
CA LEU A 150 9.36 -10.72 -5.00
C LEU A 150 8.59 -11.62 -5.99
N TRP A 151 8.00 -11.04 -7.04
CA TRP A 151 7.35 -11.82 -8.12
C TRP A 151 8.32 -12.79 -8.77
N LYS A 152 9.55 -12.34 -9.11
CA LYS A 152 10.56 -13.23 -9.71
C LYS A 152 10.89 -14.44 -8.82
N ARG A 153 10.95 -14.26 -7.50
CA ARG A 153 11.19 -15.39 -6.58
C ARG A 153 10.01 -16.36 -6.56
N TYR A 154 8.78 -15.84 -6.58
CA TYR A 154 7.57 -16.64 -6.57
C TYR A 154 7.41 -17.43 -7.87
N ASP A 155 7.55 -16.77 -9.01
CA ASP A 155 7.40 -17.37 -10.34
C ASP A 155 8.43 -18.48 -10.60
N ASN A 156 9.63 -18.34 -10.03
CA ASN A 156 10.68 -19.34 -10.11
C ASN A 156 10.55 -20.45 -9.04
N GLY A 157 9.44 -20.50 -8.29
CA GLY A 157 9.19 -21.49 -7.24
C GLY A 157 10.12 -21.39 -6.03
N ARG A 158 10.87 -20.28 -5.87
CA ARG A 158 11.81 -20.11 -4.74
C ARG A 158 11.13 -19.75 -3.43
N ILE A 159 9.89 -19.30 -3.48
CA ILE A 159 9.04 -19.04 -2.31
C ILE A 159 7.64 -19.56 -2.60
N ASP A 160 6.98 -20.08 -1.58
CA ASP A 160 5.60 -20.54 -1.66
C ASP A 160 4.60 -19.38 -1.52
N ILE A 161 3.31 -19.70 -1.65
CA ILE A 161 2.21 -18.72 -1.58
C ILE A 161 2.15 -18.04 -0.21
N THR A 162 2.39 -18.77 0.87
CA THR A 162 2.38 -18.25 2.24
C THR A 162 3.51 -17.26 2.47
N SER A 163 4.73 -17.62 2.07
CA SER A 163 5.91 -16.75 2.14
C SER A 163 5.74 -15.50 1.28
N PHE A 164 5.13 -15.64 0.10
CA PHE A 164 4.81 -14.50 -0.76
C PHE A 164 3.84 -13.54 -0.07
N LEU A 165 2.71 -14.03 0.45
CA LEU A 165 1.68 -13.21 1.09
C LEU A 165 2.22 -12.47 2.32
N ASN A 166 3.02 -13.14 3.15
CA ASN A 166 3.68 -12.52 4.29
C ASN A 166 4.65 -11.42 3.85
N ALA A 167 5.51 -11.71 2.87
CA ALA A 167 6.49 -10.74 2.38
C ALA A 167 5.82 -9.51 1.73
N ALA A 168 4.79 -9.73 0.92
CA ALA A 168 4.02 -8.67 0.28
C ALA A 168 3.23 -7.83 1.30
N GLY A 169 2.51 -8.48 2.22
CA GLY A 169 1.74 -7.83 3.29
C GLY A 169 2.62 -6.95 4.19
N LEU A 170 3.81 -7.44 4.56
CA LEU A 170 4.75 -6.73 5.41
C LEU A 170 5.48 -5.60 4.68
N ARG A 171 5.97 -5.84 3.46
CA ARG A 171 6.90 -4.90 2.79
C ARG A 171 6.20 -3.83 1.97
N TYR A 172 5.02 -4.12 1.42
CA TYR A 172 4.37 -3.21 0.48
C TYR A 172 3.35 -2.27 1.14
N PHE A 173 2.71 -2.71 2.22
CA PHE A 173 1.73 -1.90 2.98
C PHE A 173 2.33 -1.28 4.26
N GLN A 174 3.65 -1.16 4.34
CA GLN A 174 4.30 -0.25 5.28
C GLN A 174 4.20 1.15 4.71
N ARG A 175 3.46 2.05 5.37
CA ARG A 175 3.56 3.48 5.06
C ARG A 175 5.03 3.87 5.28
N PRO A 176 5.69 4.57 4.34
CA PRO A 176 6.97 5.17 4.64
C PRO A 176 6.76 6.12 5.83
N SER A 177 7.61 6.01 6.85
CA SER A 177 7.67 6.99 7.92
C SER A 177 7.90 8.35 7.25
N ARG A 178 6.96 9.27 7.44
CA ARG A 178 7.24 10.69 7.16
C ARG A 178 8.28 11.09 8.18
N SER A 179 9.52 11.25 7.72
CA SER A 179 10.55 12.03 8.42
C SER A 179 10.21 13.50 8.32
#